data_AF-A0A0T5P459-F1
#
_entry.id   AF-A0A0T5P459-F1
#
_cell.length_a   1.000
_cell.length_b   1.000
_cell.length_c   1.000
_cell.angle_alpha   90.00
_cell.angle_beta   90.00
_cell.angle_gamma   90.00
#
_symmetry.space_group_name_H-M   'P 1'
#
loop_
_entity.id
_entity.type
_entity.pdbx_description
1 polymer ?
#
loop_
_entity_poly.entity_id
_entity_poly.type
_entity_poly.pdbx_seq_one_letter_code
_entity_poly.pdbx_strand_id
1 'polypeptide(L)'
;MSDVERAVVRLLQGVATGDTVIRRDAWRRLVDAGPEAVPHVRAKLDSVAWGERPKGPSYLYLGVLLSLLHELDVPAFRAEIGRLRASRLRDRHRQVVDFMAKMGDAAPVLRLSDGTPVFVAEDIEDRERIAGNIARWSRTPGVELGDVSRIDVIGWSGEMDCVGLYRICESAIVLTWPTGRAWGLVRWWRRIEAEHTFYHEVGHHVCGHVEGGQAPELEREADDFAR
;
A
#
# COMPACT_ATOMS: atom_id res chain seq x y z
N MET A 1 25.96 -5.72 12.31
CA MET A 1 24.72 -5.36 11.60
C MET A 1 24.66 -6.20 10.33
N SER A 2 23.66 -7.07 10.20
CA SER A 2 23.49 -7.93 9.01
C SER A 2 23.11 -7.10 7.77
N ASP A 3 23.15 -7.70 6.58
CA ASP A 3 22.72 -7.05 5.34
C ASP A 3 21.23 -6.70 5.37
N VAL A 4 20.42 -7.59 5.93
CA VAL A 4 18.99 -7.41 6.14
C VAL A 4 18.71 -6.29 7.15
N GLU A 5 19.46 -6.23 8.26
CA GLU A 5 19.34 -5.15 9.24
C GLU A 5 19.73 -3.78 8.64
N ARG A 6 20.76 -3.76 7.78
CA ARG A 6 21.12 -2.56 6.99
C ARG A 6 20.01 -2.13 6.04
N ALA A 7 19.32 -3.08 5.41
CA ALA A 7 18.21 -2.78 4.53
C ALA A 7 17.04 -2.15 5.30
N VAL A 8 16.70 -2.64 6.50
CA VAL A 8 15.68 -1.97 7.35
C VAL A 8 16.08 -0.53 7.69
N VAL A 9 17.35 -0.28 8.05
CA VAL A 9 17.82 1.08 8.33
C VAL A 9 17.74 1.97 7.09
N ARG A 10 18.13 1.46 5.92
CA ARG A 10 18.04 2.20 4.65
C ARG A 10 16.60 2.49 4.25
N LEU A 11 15.68 1.56 4.47
CA LEU A 11 14.25 1.76 4.22
C LEU A 11 13.74 2.96 5.03
N LEU A 12 14.02 2.98 6.34
CA LEU A 12 13.62 4.07 7.22
C LEU A 12 14.32 5.38 6.87
N GLN A 13 15.59 5.34 6.44
CA GLN A 13 16.31 6.49 5.93
C GLN A 13 15.63 7.08 4.68
N GLY A 14 15.27 6.25 3.71
CA GLY A 14 14.57 6.69 2.51
C GLY A 14 13.22 7.34 2.82
N VAL A 15 12.47 6.80 3.80
CA VAL A 15 11.25 7.45 4.31
C VAL A 15 11.55 8.80 4.97
N ALA A 16 12.63 8.90 5.75
CA ALA A 16 13.00 10.12 6.45
C ALA A 16 13.39 11.26 5.48
N THR A 17 14.08 10.92 4.39
CA THR A 17 14.61 11.88 3.42
C THR A 17 13.70 12.10 2.22
N GLY A 18 12.62 11.32 2.09
CA GLY A 18 11.80 11.30 0.88
C GLY A 18 12.52 10.71 -0.33
N ASP A 19 13.63 10.00 -0.13
CA ASP A 19 14.42 9.40 -1.21
C ASP A 19 13.75 8.09 -1.65
N THR A 20 13.06 8.16 -2.78
CA THR A 20 12.31 7.04 -3.37
C THR A 20 13.21 5.89 -3.79
N VAL A 21 14.41 6.18 -4.31
CA VAL A 21 15.36 5.17 -4.79
C VAL A 21 15.90 4.36 -3.62
N ILE A 22 16.38 5.03 -2.56
CA ILE A 22 16.88 4.35 -1.36
C ILE A 22 15.78 3.50 -0.73
N ARG A 23 14.57 4.04 -0.61
CA ARG A 23 13.42 3.35 -0.02
C ARG A 23 13.07 2.09 -0.81
N ARG A 24 12.93 2.19 -2.13
CA ARG A 24 12.60 1.07 -3.03
C ARG A 24 13.66 -0.03 -3.01
N ASP A 25 14.94 0.33 -3.18
CA ASP A 25 16.01 -0.65 -3.26
C ASP A 25 16.18 -1.40 -1.93
N ALA A 26 15.92 -0.72 -0.81
CA ALA A 26 15.87 -1.32 0.50
C ALA A 26 14.65 -2.25 0.66
N TRP A 27 13.46 -1.84 0.20
CA TRP A 27 12.26 -2.66 0.21
C TRP A 27 12.44 -3.97 -0.57
N ARG A 28 12.86 -3.88 -1.84
CA ARG A 28 13.09 -5.05 -2.70
C ARG A 28 14.04 -6.04 -2.05
N ARG A 29 15.15 -5.54 -1.48
CA ARG A 29 16.08 -6.39 -0.71
C ARG A 29 15.44 -7.10 0.48
N LEU A 30 14.50 -6.46 1.18
CA LEU A 30 13.81 -7.05 2.32
C LEU A 30 12.80 -8.10 1.86
N VAL A 31 12.09 -7.86 0.77
CA VAL A 31 11.19 -8.83 0.14
C VAL A 31 11.98 -10.04 -0.38
N ASP A 32 13.09 -9.80 -1.08
CA ASP A 32 14.00 -10.86 -1.58
C ASP A 32 14.58 -11.71 -0.44
N ALA A 33 14.85 -11.10 0.72
CA ALA A 33 15.31 -11.82 1.91
C ALA A 33 14.18 -12.66 2.58
N GLY A 34 12.92 -12.39 2.25
CA GLY A 34 11.76 -13.17 2.67
C GLY A 34 11.69 -13.37 4.20
N PRO A 35 11.53 -14.62 4.69
CA PRO A 35 11.39 -14.89 6.12
C PRO A 35 12.55 -14.40 6.99
N GLU A 36 13.76 -14.23 6.45
CA GLU A 36 14.91 -13.71 7.19
C GLU A 36 14.75 -12.24 7.60
N ALA A 37 13.93 -11.47 6.88
CA ALA A 37 13.64 -10.07 7.20
C ALA A 37 12.66 -9.90 8.37
N VAL A 38 11.80 -10.89 8.62
CA VAL A 38 10.72 -10.81 9.62
C VAL A 38 11.22 -10.46 11.02
N PRO A 39 12.25 -11.11 11.59
CA PRO A 39 12.73 -10.78 12.93
C PRO A 39 13.27 -9.35 13.04
N HIS A 40 13.90 -8.83 11.99
CA HIS A 40 14.46 -7.47 11.96
C HIS A 40 13.37 -6.40 11.88
N VAL A 41 12.32 -6.64 11.09
CA VAL A 41 11.14 -5.78 11.01
C VAL A 41 10.40 -5.77 12.34
N ARG A 42 10.14 -6.96 12.92
CA ARG A 42 9.49 -7.09 14.23
C ARG A 42 10.28 -6.42 15.36
N ALA A 43 11.61 -6.56 15.37
CA ALA A 43 12.46 -5.89 16.37
C ALA A 43 12.34 -4.35 16.30
N LYS A 44 12.14 -3.77 15.11
CA LYS A 44 11.86 -2.33 14.99
C LYS A 44 10.44 -1.96 15.42
N LEU A 45 9.46 -2.79 15.11
CA LEU A 45 8.07 -2.60 15.55
C LEU A 45 7.90 -2.76 17.07
N ASP A 46 8.74 -3.57 17.73
CA ASP A 46 8.74 -3.73 19.19
C ASP A 46 9.43 -2.59 19.95
N SER A 47 10.01 -1.62 19.24
CA SER A 47 10.62 -0.43 19.83
C SER A 47 9.63 0.39 20.66
N VAL A 48 10.06 0.86 21.84
CA VAL A 48 9.29 1.81 22.67
C VAL A 48 9.05 3.17 22.00
N ALA A 49 9.74 3.45 20.89
CA ALA A 49 9.64 4.70 20.14
C ALA A 49 8.21 5.05 19.70
N TRP A 50 7.32 4.08 19.52
CA TRP A 50 5.94 4.35 19.09
C TRP A 50 5.09 5.02 20.19
N GLY A 51 5.38 4.72 21.46
CA GLY A 51 4.73 5.33 22.62
C GLY A 51 5.41 6.63 23.08
N GLU A 52 6.72 6.74 22.91
CA GLU A 52 7.55 7.83 23.42
C GLU A 52 7.95 8.81 22.32
N ARG A 53 7.43 10.07 22.36
CA ARG A 53 7.73 11.21 21.44
C ARG A 53 8.73 10.88 20.32
N PRO A 54 8.33 10.11 19.30
CA PRO A 54 9.30 9.71 18.29
C PRO A 54 9.68 10.94 17.46
N LYS A 55 10.99 11.07 17.18
CA LYS A 55 11.53 12.16 16.37
C LYS A 55 11.35 11.83 14.89
N GLY A 56 10.99 12.83 14.09
CA GLY A 56 10.78 12.68 12.64
C GLY A 56 9.41 12.10 12.27
N PRO A 57 9.24 11.62 11.02
CA PRO A 57 7.98 11.11 10.49
C PRO A 57 7.63 9.71 11.02
N SER A 58 7.50 9.55 12.33
CA SER A 58 7.37 8.25 12.99
C SER A 58 6.17 7.41 12.57
N TYR A 59 5.04 8.06 12.28
CA TYR A 59 3.85 7.39 11.77
C TYR A 59 4.09 6.84 10.35
N LEU A 60 4.95 7.48 9.55
CA LEU A 60 5.40 6.95 8.26
C LEU A 60 6.26 5.69 8.43
N TYR A 61 7.17 5.70 9.41
CA TYR A 61 7.98 4.53 9.75
C TYR A 61 7.12 3.35 10.23
N LEU A 62 6.08 3.63 11.02
CA LEU A 62 5.16 2.59 11.46
C LEU A 62 4.41 1.99 10.27
N GLY A 63 3.90 2.83 9.37
CA GLY A 63 3.19 2.39 8.17
C GLY A 63 4.06 1.49 7.29
N VAL A 64 5.28 1.94 6.94
CA VAL A 64 6.17 1.17 6.05
C VAL A 64 6.57 -0.18 6.65
N LEU A 65 6.82 -0.24 7.96
CA LEU A 65 7.20 -1.49 8.63
C LEU A 65 6.02 -2.46 8.72
N LEU A 66 4.80 -1.97 8.95
CA LEU A 66 3.59 -2.80 8.96
C LEU A 66 3.25 -3.32 7.56
N SER A 67 3.37 -2.49 6.53
CA SER A 67 3.18 -2.91 5.13
C SER A 67 4.17 -4.00 4.74
N LEU A 68 5.45 -3.83 5.09
CA LEU A 68 6.48 -4.83 4.82
C LEU A 68 6.21 -6.13 5.58
N LEU A 69 5.81 -6.04 6.86
CA LEU A 69 5.46 -7.22 7.63
C LEU A 69 4.24 -7.94 7.04
N HIS A 70 3.26 -7.22 6.51
CA HIS A 70 2.10 -7.79 5.81
C HIS A 70 2.52 -8.56 4.56
N GLU A 71 3.48 -8.04 3.79
CA GLU A 71 4.01 -8.71 2.59
C GLU A 71 4.85 -9.96 2.96
N LEU A 72 5.67 -9.88 4.01
CA LEU A 72 6.58 -10.96 4.40
C LEU A 72 5.90 -12.10 5.18
N ASP A 73 5.00 -11.76 6.11
CA ASP A 73 4.43 -12.72 7.07
C ASP A 73 3.08 -12.20 7.60
N VAL A 74 2.01 -12.56 6.88
CA VAL A 74 0.62 -12.19 7.23
C VAL A 74 0.25 -12.59 8.68
N PRO A 75 0.54 -13.82 9.17
CA PRO A 75 0.34 -14.16 10.58
C PRO A 75 1.06 -13.22 11.57
N ALA A 76 2.34 -12.89 11.32
CA ALA A 76 3.08 -11.98 12.17
C ALA A 76 2.51 -10.55 12.13
N PHE A 77 2.10 -10.09 10.95
CA PHE A 77 1.41 -8.82 10.78
C PHE A 77 0.13 -8.74 11.61
N ARG A 78 -0.72 -9.78 11.59
CA ARG A 78 -1.96 -9.82 12.38
C ARG A 78 -1.69 -9.75 13.88
N ALA A 79 -0.71 -10.52 14.35
CA ALA A 79 -0.30 -10.49 15.76
C ALA A 79 0.18 -9.08 16.17
N GLU A 80 0.90 -8.42 15.27
CA GLU A 80 1.45 -7.09 15.49
C GLU A 80 0.38 -6.00 15.49
N ILE A 81 -0.58 -6.05 14.56
CA ILE A 81 -1.77 -5.19 14.58
C ILE A 81 -2.54 -5.36 15.89
N GLY A 82 -2.78 -6.59 16.33
CA GLY A 82 -3.44 -6.88 17.61
C GLY A 82 -2.71 -6.25 18.81
N ARG A 83 -1.38 -6.43 18.88
CA ARG A 83 -0.52 -5.85 19.91
C ARG A 83 -0.58 -4.31 19.92
N LEU A 84 -0.47 -3.70 18.75
CA LEU A 84 -0.45 -2.24 18.60
C LEU A 84 -1.81 -1.60 18.94
N ARG A 85 -2.93 -2.24 18.57
CA ARG A 85 -4.29 -1.77 18.94
C ARG A 85 -4.56 -1.85 20.44
N ALA A 86 -3.98 -2.83 21.12
CA ALA A 86 -4.03 -2.95 22.58
C ALA A 86 -3.08 -1.94 23.30
N SER A 87 -2.15 -1.32 22.57
CA SER A 87 -1.15 -0.40 23.12
C SER A 87 -1.65 1.04 23.16
N ARG A 88 -1.07 1.85 24.05
CA ARG A 88 -1.38 3.29 24.11
C ARG A 88 -0.65 4.05 22.99
N LEU A 89 -1.25 4.07 21.80
CA LEU A 89 -0.76 4.83 20.65
C LEU A 89 -1.30 6.26 20.61
N ARG A 90 -0.50 7.16 20.02
CA ARG A 90 -0.93 8.52 19.64
C ARG A 90 -1.85 8.47 18.43
N ASP A 91 -2.68 9.50 18.28
CA ASP A 91 -3.74 9.59 17.26
C ASP A 91 -3.25 9.21 15.85
N ARG A 92 -2.17 9.82 15.34
CA ARG A 92 -1.63 9.48 14.01
C ARG A 92 -1.13 8.03 13.86
N HIS A 93 -0.50 7.46 14.89
CA HIS A 93 -0.06 6.06 14.83
C HIS A 93 -1.26 5.11 14.91
N ARG A 94 -2.27 5.47 15.71
CA ARG A 94 -3.52 4.74 15.79
C ARG A 94 -4.26 4.74 14.46
N GLN A 95 -4.33 5.88 13.78
CA GLN A 95 -4.87 5.99 12.41
C GLN A 95 -4.15 5.04 11.45
N VAL A 96 -2.81 5.04 11.44
CA VAL A 96 -2.02 4.10 10.62
C VAL A 96 -2.35 2.65 10.97
N VAL A 97 -2.41 2.29 12.25
CA VAL A 97 -2.69 0.91 12.67
C VAL A 97 -4.12 0.49 12.32
N ASP A 98 -5.11 1.36 12.54
CA ASP A 98 -6.50 1.08 12.20
C ASP A 98 -6.69 1.02 10.68
N PHE A 99 -5.98 1.84 9.92
CA PHE A 99 -5.92 1.75 8.46
C PHE A 99 -5.35 0.40 8.01
N MET A 100 -4.17 0.02 8.51
CA MET A 100 -3.53 -1.26 8.17
C MET A 100 -4.36 -2.46 8.62
N ALA A 101 -5.07 -2.36 9.76
CA ALA A 101 -5.94 -3.43 10.24
C ALA A 101 -7.07 -3.75 9.25
N LYS A 102 -7.53 -2.80 8.44
CA LYS A 102 -8.55 -3.05 7.39
C LYS A 102 -8.03 -3.94 6.27
N MET A 103 -6.72 -4.03 6.10
CA MET A 103 -6.07 -4.92 5.13
C MET A 103 -5.89 -6.34 5.68
N GLY A 104 -5.90 -6.50 7.02
CA GLY A 104 -5.63 -7.76 7.68
C GLY A 104 -6.88 -8.57 7.97
N ASP A 105 -7.37 -9.33 6.97
CA ASP A 105 -7.96 -10.68 7.16
C ASP A 105 -8.60 -11.29 5.90
N ALA A 106 -8.70 -10.58 4.78
CA ALA A 106 -9.34 -11.12 3.59
C ALA A 106 -8.43 -12.08 2.79
N ALA A 107 -8.92 -13.28 2.50
CA ALA A 107 -8.47 -13.97 1.29
C ALA A 107 -8.68 -13.02 0.10
N PRO A 108 -7.81 -13.05 -0.93
CA PRO A 108 -8.01 -12.21 -2.09
C PRO A 108 -9.42 -12.43 -2.64
N VAL A 109 -10.17 -11.36 -2.86
CA VAL A 109 -11.53 -11.44 -3.42
C VAL A 109 -11.50 -11.97 -4.84
N LEU A 110 -10.34 -11.83 -5.50
CA LEU A 110 -10.07 -12.29 -6.85
C LEU A 110 -8.56 -12.49 -7.02
N ARG A 111 -8.16 -13.44 -7.86
CA ARG A 111 -6.84 -13.45 -8.49
C ARG A 111 -7.02 -13.18 -9.98
N LEU A 112 -6.24 -12.24 -10.52
CA LEU A 112 -6.25 -11.90 -11.93
C LEU A 112 -5.63 -13.03 -12.77
N SER A 113 -5.71 -12.91 -14.10
CA SER A 113 -5.24 -13.95 -15.03
C SER A 113 -3.73 -14.21 -14.97
N ASP A 114 -2.96 -13.21 -14.56
CA ASP A 114 -1.52 -13.27 -14.29
C ASP A 114 -1.19 -13.78 -12.86
N GLY A 115 -2.20 -14.03 -12.03
CA GLY A 115 -2.05 -14.48 -10.65
C GLY A 115 -2.06 -13.36 -9.61
N THR A 116 -2.06 -12.08 -10.03
CA THR A 116 -2.02 -10.93 -9.13
C THR A 116 -3.24 -10.92 -8.20
N PRO A 117 -3.05 -10.98 -6.88
CA PRO A 117 -4.13 -11.01 -5.92
C PRO A 117 -4.77 -9.63 -5.75
N VAL A 118 -6.10 -9.61 -5.68
CA VAL A 118 -6.90 -8.40 -5.42
C VAL A 118 -7.53 -8.53 -4.03
N PHE A 119 -7.28 -7.56 -3.18
CA PHE A 119 -7.88 -7.44 -1.85
C PHE A 119 -8.83 -6.25 -1.81
N VAL A 120 -9.93 -6.40 -1.09
CA VAL A 120 -10.92 -5.33 -0.90
C VAL A 120 -11.16 -5.21 0.59
N ALA A 121 -10.90 -4.01 1.13
CA ALA A 121 -11.05 -3.69 2.54
C ALA A 121 -12.46 -4.02 3.04
N GLU A 122 -12.54 -4.42 4.31
CA GLU A 122 -13.78 -5.01 4.82
C GLU A 122 -14.97 -4.04 4.87
N ASP A 123 -14.69 -2.76 5.03
CA ASP A 123 -15.65 -1.67 5.15
C ASP A 123 -16.24 -1.22 3.81
N ILE A 124 -15.85 -1.86 2.69
CA ILE A 124 -16.39 -1.58 1.37
C ILE A 124 -17.55 -2.53 1.03
N GLU A 125 -18.70 -1.95 0.69
CA GLU A 125 -19.87 -2.65 0.16
C GLU A 125 -19.62 -3.14 -1.30
N ASP A 126 -20.30 -4.20 -1.72
CA ASP A 126 -20.27 -4.76 -3.09
C ASP A 126 -18.88 -5.23 -3.58
N ARG A 127 -18.12 -5.95 -2.73
CA ARG A 127 -16.76 -6.46 -3.05
C ARG A 127 -16.69 -7.27 -4.36
N GLU A 128 -17.70 -8.10 -4.65
CA GLU A 128 -17.76 -8.89 -5.89
C GLU A 128 -17.83 -8.01 -7.15
N ARG A 129 -18.59 -6.90 -7.09
CA ARG A 129 -18.72 -5.97 -8.21
C ARG A 129 -17.41 -5.22 -8.45
N ILE A 130 -16.70 -4.88 -7.38
CA ILE A 130 -15.37 -4.27 -7.45
C ILE A 130 -14.39 -5.23 -8.10
N ALA A 131 -14.34 -6.48 -7.65
CA ALA A 131 -13.54 -7.53 -8.24
C ALA A 131 -13.84 -7.69 -9.75
N GLY A 132 -15.12 -7.73 -10.14
CA GLY A 132 -15.52 -7.81 -11.54
C GLY A 132 -15.10 -6.60 -12.39
N ASN A 133 -15.05 -5.40 -11.79
CA ASN A 133 -14.52 -4.21 -12.48
C ASN A 133 -13.02 -4.32 -12.71
N ILE A 134 -12.26 -4.64 -11.66
CA ILE A 134 -10.80 -4.78 -11.75
C ILE A 134 -10.43 -5.88 -12.75
N ALA A 135 -11.12 -7.02 -12.71
CA ALA A 135 -10.93 -8.11 -13.69
C ALA A 135 -11.21 -7.68 -15.14
N ARG A 136 -12.10 -6.71 -15.34
CA ARG A 136 -12.41 -6.17 -16.66
C ARG A 136 -11.34 -5.16 -17.07
N TRP A 137 -10.95 -4.27 -16.17
CA TRP A 137 -9.94 -3.25 -16.42
C TRP A 137 -8.56 -3.85 -16.68
N SER A 138 -8.19 -4.90 -15.97
CA SER A 138 -6.92 -5.62 -16.17
C SER A 138 -6.81 -6.32 -17.53
N ARG A 139 -7.93 -6.47 -18.26
CA ARG A 139 -7.96 -7.05 -19.62
C ARG A 139 -7.96 -5.98 -20.71
N THR A 140 -7.85 -4.71 -20.34
CA THR A 140 -7.76 -3.61 -21.31
C THR A 140 -6.43 -3.74 -22.06
N PRO A 141 -6.41 -3.65 -23.40
CA PRO A 141 -5.16 -3.70 -24.17
C PRO A 141 -4.16 -2.66 -23.67
N GLY A 142 -2.90 -3.05 -23.47
CA GLY A 142 -1.84 -2.18 -22.96
C GLY A 142 -1.69 -2.17 -21.44
N VAL A 143 -2.63 -2.77 -20.69
CA VAL A 143 -2.46 -2.97 -19.24
C VAL A 143 -1.59 -4.19 -19.00
N GLU A 144 -0.39 -3.97 -18.46
CA GLU A 144 0.53 -5.02 -18.03
C GLU A 144 0.79 -4.88 -16.52
N LEU A 145 0.46 -5.92 -15.77
CA LEU A 145 0.61 -5.96 -14.30
C LEU A 145 1.75 -6.88 -13.86
N GLY A 146 2.67 -7.24 -14.76
CA GLY A 146 3.64 -8.32 -14.57
C GLY A 146 4.52 -8.17 -13.33
N ASP A 147 4.84 -6.94 -12.94
CA ASP A 147 5.63 -6.64 -11.74
C ASP A 147 4.76 -6.26 -10.53
N VAL A 148 3.43 -6.20 -10.69
CA VAL A 148 2.50 -5.80 -9.63
C VAL A 148 2.27 -6.97 -8.67
N SER A 149 2.69 -6.82 -7.42
CA SER A 149 2.61 -7.86 -6.39
C SER A 149 1.20 -8.07 -5.86
N ARG A 150 0.36 -7.03 -5.82
CA ARG A 150 -1.07 -7.10 -5.43
C ARG A 150 -1.85 -5.83 -5.82
N ILE A 151 -3.17 -5.91 -5.75
CA ILE A 151 -4.07 -4.75 -5.87
C ILE A 151 -4.90 -4.64 -4.59
N ASP A 152 -4.85 -3.49 -3.95
CA ASP A 152 -5.55 -3.23 -2.69
C ASP A 152 -6.62 -2.15 -2.89
N VAL A 153 -7.88 -2.51 -2.63
CA VAL A 153 -9.00 -1.58 -2.70
C VAL A 153 -9.42 -1.17 -1.31
N ILE A 154 -9.32 0.13 -1.03
CA ILE A 154 -9.61 0.72 0.27
C ILE A 154 -10.72 1.75 0.17
N GLY A 155 -11.50 1.88 1.24
CA GLY A 155 -12.54 2.89 1.30
C GLY A 155 -11.96 4.30 1.27
N TRP A 156 -12.58 5.18 0.48
CA TRP A 156 -12.25 6.60 0.51
C TRP A 156 -12.53 7.13 1.91
N SER A 157 -11.47 7.59 2.56
CA SER A 157 -11.53 8.29 3.85
C SER A 157 -10.64 9.52 3.72
N GLY A 158 -10.98 10.61 4.41
CA GLY A 158 -10.22 11.87 4.36
C GLY A 158 -8.77 11.77 4.86
N GLU A 159 -8.29 10.57 5.19
CA GLU A 159 -6.95 10.25 5.67
C GLU A 159 -6.04 9.80 4.51
N MET A 160 -6.05 10.55 3.39
CA MET A 160 -5.28 10.25 2.17
C MET A 160 -3.76 10.20 2.39
N ASP A 161 -3.25 10.89 3.43
CA ASP A 161 -1.83 10.86 3.80
C ASP A 161 -1.35 9.44 4.14
N CYS A 162 -2.23 8.57 4.67
CA CYS A 162 -1.91 7.17 4.97
C CYS A 162 -1.99 6.27 3.72
N VAL A 163 -2.76 6.67 2.71
CA VAL A 163 -2.82 5.96 1.42
C VAL A 163 -1.54 6.19 0.63
N GLY A 164 -1.01 7.42 0.66
CA GLY A 164 0.32 7.72 0.11
C GLY A 164 1.43 6.89 0.76
N LEU A 165 1.33 6.55 2.04
CA LEU A 165 2.32 5.68 2.69
C LEU A 165 2.34 4.26 2.17
N TYR A 166 1.17 3.75 1.81
CA TYR A 166 0.97 2.41 1.29
C TYR A 166 1.38 2.32 -0.19
N ARG A 167 1.16 3.41 -0.95
CA ARG A 167 1.40 3.50 -2.40
C ARG A 167 2.87 3.57 -2.84
N ILE A 168 3.82 3.93 -1.97
CA ILE A 168 5.17 4.36 -2.42
C ILE A 168 6.28 3.32 -2.12
N CYS A 169 5.95 2.12 -1.65
CA CYS A 169 6.97 1.09 -1.39
C CYS A 169 6.64 -0.28 -1.95
N GLU A 170 5.39 -0.50 -2.35
CA GLU A 170 4.93 -1.79 -2.83
C GLU A 170 4.92 -1.73 -4.35
N SER A 171 5.27 -2.83 -5.03
CA SER A 171 4.74 -3.05 -6.38
C SER A 171 3.22 -3.26 -6.36
N ALA A 172 2.47 -2.63 -5.45
CA ALA A 172 1.06 -2.84 -5.25
C ALA A 172 0.27 -1.62 -5.71
N ILE A 173 -0.82 -1.87 -6.42
CA ILE A 173 -1.74 -0.80 -6.83
C ILE A 173 -2.75 -0.58 -5.71
N VAL A 174 -2.80 0.63 -5.16
CA VAL A 174 -3.84 1.01 -4.18
C VAL A 174 -4.94 1.82 -4.85
N LEU A 175 -6.14 1.27 -4.86
CA LEU A 175 -7.35 1.91 -5.35
C LEU A 175 -8.19 2.44 -4.20
N THR A 176 -8.55 3.72 -4.27
CA THR A 176 -9.57 4.26 -3.36
C THR A 176 -10.94 4.04 -3.96
N TRP A 177 -11.89 3.62 -3.13
CA TRP A 177 -13.26 3.31 -3.55
C TRP A 177 -14.27 4.07 -2.70
N PRO A 178 -15.35 4.64 -3.28
CA PRO A 178 -16.34 5.36 -2.51
C PRO A 178 -16.97 4.48 -1.43
N THR A 179 -16.92 4.95 -0.18
CA THR A 179 -17.63 4.35 0.96
C THR A 179 -19.01 5.02 1.12
N GLY A 180 -20.05 4.21 1.31
CA GLY A 180 -21.42 4.65 1.57
C GLY A 180 -22.37 4.67 0.37
N ARG A 181 -23.68 4.80 0.65
CA ARG A 181 -24.78 4.87 -0.33
C ARG A 181 -24.76 6.19 -1.11
N ALA A 182 -23.80 6.35 -2.01
CA ALA A 182 -23.87 7.41 -3.03
C ALA A 182 -25.00 7.09 -4.03
N TRP A 183 -25.89 8.06 -4.27
CA TRP A 183 -27.01 7.91 -5.20
C TRP A 183 -26.55 8.06 -6.65
N GLY A 184 -26.90 7.07 -7.49
CA GLY A 184 -26.90 7.11 -8.97
C GLY A 184 -25.67 7.75 -9.62
N LEU A 185 -25.82 9.01 -10.03
CA LEU A 185 -24.82 9.77 -10.79
C LEU A 185 -23.52 9.99 -10.02
N VAL A 186 -23.57 10.30 -8.73
CA VAL A 186 -22.36 10.51 -7.91
C VAL A 186 -21.56 9.21 -7.81
N ARG A 187 -22.25 8.07 -7.71
CA ARG A 187 -21.62 6.75 -7.68
C ARG A 187 -21.01 6.38 -9.03
N TRP A 188 -21.63 6.81 -10.13
CA TRP A 188 -21.10 6.61 -11.48
C TRP A 188 -19.84 7.44 -11.73
N TRP A 189 -19.87 8.75 -11.40
CA TRP A 189 -18.69 9.63 -11.51
C TRP A 189 -17.50 9.13 -10.69
N ARG A 190 -17.72 8.74 -9.43
CA ARG A 190 -16.65 8.20 -8.59
C ARG A 190 -16.12 6.84 -9.07
N ARG A 191 -16.90 6.07 -9.84
CA ARG A 191 -16.42 4.83 -10.46
C ARG A 191 -15.51 5.12 -11.65
N ILE A 192 -15.80 6.16 -12.43
CA ILE A 192 -14.90 6.64 -13.49
C ILE A 192 -13.60 7.16 -12.88
N GLU A 193 -13.68 7.87 -11.76
CA GLU A 193 -12.49 8.33 -11.03
C GLU A 193 -11.63 7.18 -10.52
N ALA A 194 -12.25 6.12 -9.98
CA ALA A 194 -11.53 4.91 -9.58
C ALA A 194 -10.91 4.14 -10.77
N GLU A 195 -11.59 4.13 -11.91
CA GLU A 195 -11.09 3.55 -13.17
C GLU A 195 -9.90 4.34 -13.72
N HIS A 196 -10.00 5.66 -13.77
CA HIS A 196 -8.90 6.55 -14.14
C HIS A 196 -7.71 6.38 -13.19
N THR A 197 -7.97 6.31 -11.88
CA THR A 197 -6.92 6.06 -10.88
C THR A 197 -6.24 4.72 -11.14
N PHE A 198 -7.01 3.66 -11.43
CA PHE A 198 -6.42 2.37 -11.79
C PHE A 198 -5.50 2.47 -12.98
N TYR A 199 -5.93 3.10 -14.08
CA TYR A 199 -5.08 3.25 -15.25
C TYR A 199 -3.88 4.16 -15.01
N HIS A 200 -4.03 5.24 -14.23
CA HIS A 200 -2.93 6.13 -13.85
C HIS A 200 -1.85 5.39 -13.04
N GLU A 201 -2.24 4.59 -12.04
CA GLU A 201 -1.27 3.77 -11.29
C GLU A 201 -0.61 2.71 -12.18
N VAL A 202 -1.38 2.07 -13.09
CA VAL A 202 -0.80 1.15 -14.09
C VAL A 202 0.17 1.88 -15.01
N GLY A 203 -0.13 3.12 -15.43
CA GLY A 203 0.74 3.94 -16.26
C GLY A 203 2.09 4.20 -15.60
N HIS A 204 2.10 4.48 -14.29
CA HIS A 204 3.35 4.57 -13.52
C HIS A 204 4.15 3.27 -13.56
N HIS A 205 3.50 2.11 -13.49
CA HIS A 205 4.17 0.81 -13.59
C HIS A 205 4.68 0.52 -15.02
N VAL A 206 3.86 0.70 -16.05
CA VAL A 206 4.17 0.38 -17.46
C VAL A 206 5.28 1.28 -17.99
N CYS A 207 5.25 2.58 -17.69
CA CYS A 207 6.29 3.52 -18.11
C CYS A 207 7.57 3.41 -17.25
N GLY A 208 7.62 2.44 -16.32
CA GLY A 208 8.78 2.24 -15.44
C GLY A 208 9.09 3.47 -14.60
N HIS A 209 8.08 4.32 -14.32
CA HIS A 209 8.24 5.47 -13.48
C HIS A 209 8.69 5.00 -12.11
N VAL A 210 9.75 5.63 -11.59
CA VAL A 210 10.28 5.32 -10.27
C VAL A 210 9.41 6.01 -9.21
N GLU A 211 8.20 5.48 -9.06
CA GLU A 211 7.15 5.62 -8.04
C GLU A 211 7.04 6.96 -7.30
N GLY A 212 5.95 7.69 -7.65
CA GLY A 212 5.45 8.87 -6.96
C GLY A 212 5.89 10.16 -7.64
N GLY A 213 5.46 10.38 -8.89
CA GLY A 213 5.83 11.50 -9.75
C GLY A 213 5.71 12.86 -9.05
N GLN A 214 6.80 13.28 -8.43
CA GLN A 214 7.00 14.69 -8.11
C GLN A 214 7.55 15.45 -9.33
N ALA A 215 7.98 14.71 -10.37
CA ALA A 215 8.31 15.26 -11.66
C ALA A 215 7.03 15.42 -12.49
N PRO A 216 6.63 16.65 -12.86
CA PRO A 216 5.40 16.94 -13.61
C PRO A 216 5.29 16.26 -14.99
N GLU A 217 6.38 15.66 -15.46
CA GLU A 217 6.47 14.95 -16.73
C GLU A 217 6.02 13.50 -16.58
N LEU A 218 6.41 12.83 -15.49
CA LEU A 218 6.00 11.45 -15.18
C LEU A 218 4.50 11.38 -14.85
N GLU A 219 3.98 12.38 -14.13
CA GLU A 219 2.55 12.48 -13.85
C GLU A 219 1.73 12.69 -15.14
N ARG A 220 2.26 13.47 -16.09
CA ARG A 220 1.62 13.66 -17.40
C ARG A 220 1.62 12.38 -18.23
N GLU A 221 2.72 11.64 -18.22
CA GLU A 221 2.82 10.39 -18.96
C GLU A 221 1.88 9.31 -18.37
N ALA A 222 1.76 9.23 -17.04
CA ALA A 222 0.78 8.36 -16.38
C ALA A 222 -0.67 8.80 -16.66
N ASP A 223 -0.95 10.12 -16.68
CA ASP A 223 -2.26 10.66 -17.08
C ASP A 223 -2.59 10.40 -18.54
N ASP A 224 -1.61 10.49 -19.44
CA ASP A 224 -1.81 10.21 -20.87
C ASP A 224 -2.07 8.72 -21.11
N PHE A 225 -1.49 7.82 -20.31
CA PHE A 225 -1.84 6.40 -20.32
C PHE A 225 -3.27 6.14 -19.80
N ALA A 226 -3.75 6.97 -18.86
CA ALA A 226 -5.07 6.82 -18.24
C ALA A 226 -6.26 7.35 -19.09
N ARG A 227 -5.97 7.97 -20.24
CA ARG A 227 -6.95 8.56 -21.17
C ARG A 227 -7.42 7.61 -22.25
#